data_AF-A0A849WRZ3-F1
#
_entry.id   AF-A0A849WRZ3-F1
#
_cell.length_a   1.000
_cell.length_b   1.000
_cell.length_c   1.000
_cell.angle_alpha   90.00
_cell.angle_beta   90.00
_cell.angle_gamma   90.00
#
_symmetry.space_group_name_H-M   'P 1'
#
loop_
_entity.id
_entity.type
_entity.pdbx_description
1 polymer ?
#
loop_
_entity_poly.entity_id
_entity_poly.type
_entity_poly.pdbx_seq_one_letter_code
_entity_poly.pdbx_strand_id
1 'polypeptide(L)'
;MLSKMIVLFIFFASFVSAEELSTEKKKSLMEQVEKVKVWAIDKKIIDAVREENKKSKNNELTQDKWEKLSVLDPIVRDFEKNSAAELLKTHKTDSISEIFLNSADGKKVAFLAKTTNWSHKGKPKHEQPMKGNVWIGKVEVDESSGKTQIQVSVPVVDAGKNIGSLTVGFNVSELK
;
A
#
# COMPACT_ATOMS: atom_id res chain seq x y z
N MET A 1 19.45 42.39 46.92
CA MET A 1 19.55 42.61 45.46
C MET A 1 19.89 41.27 44.82
N LEU A 2 18.90 40.56 44.27
CA LEU A 2 19.14 39.38 43.43
C LEU A 2 18.27 39.55 42.17
N SER A 3 18.94 39.87 41.06
CA SER A 3 18.32 40.17 39.78
C SER A 3 17.80 38.87 39.14
N LYS A 4 16.51 38.85 38.78
CA LYS A 4 15.89 37.74 38.03
C LYS A 4 16.30 37.85 36.57
N MET A 5 17.18 36.95 36.12
CA MET A 5 17.54 36.83 34.72
C MET A 5 16.54 35.86 34.04
N ILE A 6 15.59 36.42 33.30
CA ILE A 6 14.65 35.65 32.47
C ILE A 6 15.39 35.33 31.16
N VAL A 7 15.76 34.06 30.97
CA VAL A 7 16.27 33.54 29.70
C VAL A 7 15.06 33.21 28.82
N LEU A 8 14.87 33.98 27.76
CA LEU A 8 13.83 33.74 26.75
C LEU A 8 14.33 32.68 25.76
N PHE A 9 13.86 31.45 25.91
CA PHE A 9 14.04 30.40 24.91
C PHE A 9 13.14 30.68 23.71
N ILE A 10 13.73 31.12 22.59
CA ILE A 10 13.03 31.20 21.30
C ILE A 10 13.00 29.79 20.71
N PHE A 11 11.86 29.11 20.83
CA PHE A 11 11.58 27.87 20.12
C PHE A 11 11.31 28.21 18.64
N PHE A 12 12.30 27.96 17.77
CA PHE A 12 12.05 27.89 16.33
C PHE A 12 11.25 26.62 16.04
N ALA A 13 9.93 26.75 15.90
CA ALA A 13 9.09 25.68 15.39
C ALA A 13 9.32 25.57 13.88
N SER A 14 10.11 24.59 13.46
CA SER A 14 10.21 24.20 12.05
C SER A 14 8.87 23.63 11.62
N PHE A 15 8.07 24.41 10.90
CA PHE A 15 6.91 23.90 10.17
C PHE A 15 7.41 23.01 9.03
N VAL A 16 7.44 21.70 9.26
CA VAL A 16 7.49 20.73 8.17
C VAL A 16 6.16 20.83 7.44
N SER A 17 6.13 21.59 6.34
CA SER A 17 4.96 21.63 5.47
C SER A 17 4.91 20.29 4.75
N ALA A 18 3.91 19.46 5.06
CA ALA A 18 3.59 18.29 4.26
C ALA A 18 3.26 18.79 2.86
N GLU A 19 4.04 18.40 1.85
CA GLU A 19 3.83 18.85 0.47
C GLU A 19 2.43 18.42 0.02
N GLU A 20 1.51 19.38 -0.03
CA GLU A 20 0.15 19.13 -0.45
C GLU A 20 0.12 19.04 -1.98
N LEU A 21 -0.48 17.98 -2.52
CA LEU A 21 -0.59 17.80 -3.96
C LEU A 21 -1.28 19.01 -4.60
N SER A 22 -0.77 19.46 -5.75
CA SER A 22 -1.44 20.47 -6.57
C SER A 22 -2.84 19.99 -7.00
N THR A 23 -3.73 20.93 -7.34
CA THR A 23 -5.09 20.62 -7.81
C THR A 23 -5.08 19.65 -9.00
N GLU A 24 -4.15 19.84 -9.93
CA GLU A 24 -3.97 18.98 -11.09
C GLU A 24 -3.57 17.54 -10.70
N LYS A 25 -2.56 17.40 -9.82
CA LYS A 25 -2.16 16.08 -9.29
C LYS A 25 -3.25 15.40 -8.48
N LYS A 26 -4.06 16.15 -7.73
CA LYS A 26 -5.24 15.62 -7.02
C LYS A 26 -6.26 15.06 -8.02
N LYS A 27 -6.53 15.78 -9.11
CA LYS A 27 -7.42 15.29 -10.18
C LYS A 27 -6.86 14.01 -10.82
N SER A 28 -5.59 14.02 -11.20
CA SER A 28 -4.88 12.86 -11.76
C SER A 28 -4.96 11.65 -10.83
N LEU A 29 -4.70 11.84 -9.54
CA LEU A 29 -4.81 10.78 -8.53
C LEU A 29 -6.22 10.21 -8.47
N MET A 30 -7.25 11.04 -8.53
CA MET A 30 -8.64 10.56 -8.51
C MET A 30 -9.00 9.73 -9.75
N GLU A 31 -8.47 10.08 -10.92
CA GLU A 31 -8.62 9.25 -12.12
C GLU A 31 -7.92 7.89 -11.95
N GLN A 32 -6.76 7.86 -11.29
CA GLN A 32 -6.09 6.61 -10.94
C GLN A 32 -6.89 5.77 -9.94
N VAL A 33 -7.53 6.40 -8.94
CA VAL A 33 -8.40 5.69 -7.98
C VAL A 33 -9.51 4.92 -8.72
N GLU A 34 -10.15 5.53 -9.71
CA GLU A 34 -11.19 4.84 -10.50
C GLU A 34 -10.63 3.67 -11.32
N LYS A 35 -9.41 3.80 -11.88
CA LYS A 35 -8.73 2.66 -12.54
C LYS A 35 -8.44 1.52 -11.56
N VAL A 36 -7.95 1.83 -10.36
CA VAL A 36 -7.64 0.82 -9.34
C VAL A 36 -8.91 0.09 -8.88
N LYS A 37 -10.05 0.79 -8.77
CA LYS A 37 -11.35 0.14 -8.49
C LYS A 37 -11.73 -0.87 -9.57
N VAL A 38 -11.50 -0.55 -10.85
CA VAL A 38 -11.75 -1.48 -11.97
C VAL A 38 -10.83 -2.70 -11.87
N TRP A 39 -9.56 -2.52 -11.52
CA TRP A 39 -8.64 -3.66 -11.34
C TRP A 39 -9.06 -4.56 -10.17
N ALA A 40 -9.57 -3.98 -9.08
CA ALA A 40 -9.96 -4.73 -7.89
C ALA A 40 -11.17 -5.67 -8.10
N ILE A 41 -11.95 -5.47 -9.17
CA ILE A 41 -13.06 -6.36 -9.55
C ILE A 41 -12.67 -7.38 -10.63
N ASP A 42 -11.42 -7.40 -11.09
CA ASP A 42 -10.96 -8.39 -12.05
C ASP A 42 -11.06 -9.80 -11.44
N LYS A 43 -11.55 -10.76 -12.24
CA LYS A 43 -11.77 -12.13 -11.80
C LYS A 43 -10.48 -12.78 -11.26
N LYS A 44 -9.31 -12.51 -11.86
CA LYS A 44 -8.02 -13.06 -11.40
C LYS A 44 -7.63 -12.51 -10.03
N ILE A 45 -7.95 -11.24 -9.75
CA ILE A 45 -7.72 -10.61 -8.44
C ILE A 45 -8.64 -11.26 -7.40
N ILE A 46 -9.95 -11.32 -7.69
CA ILE A 46 -10.94 -11.91 -6.78
C ILE A 46 -10.60 -13.38 -6.48
N ASP A 47 -10.29 -14.18 -7.51
CA ASP A 47 -10.02 -15.60 -7.34
C ASP A 47 -8.74 -15.86 -6.53
N ALA A 48 -7.67 -15.08 -6.74
CA ALA A 48 -6.45 -15.20 -5.96
C ALA A 48 -6.68 -14.88 -4.48
N VAL A 49 -7.47 -13.84 -4.18
CA VAL A 49 -7.82 -13.49 -2.80
C VAL A 49 -8.71 -14.56 -2.16
N ARG A 50 -9.69 -15.10 -2.91
CA ARG A 50 -10.52 -16.23 -2.44
C ARG A 50 -9.69 -17.45 -2.11
N GLU A 51 -8.73 -17.80 -2.96
CA GLU A 51 -7.85 -18.94 -2.76
C GLU A 51 -6.99 -18.75 -1.52
N GLU A 52 -6.33 -17.59 -1.36
CA GLU A 52 -5.53 -17.29 -0.17
C GLU A 52 -6.39 -17.35 1.11
N ASN A 53 -7.60 -16.79 1.08
CA ASN A 53 -8.51 -16.81 2.23
C ASN A 53 -8.98 -18.22 2.63
N LYS A 54 -8.90 -19.22 1.73
CA LYS A 54 -9.21 -20.63 2.05
C LYS A 54 -8.04 -21.35 2.72
N LYS A 55 -6.81 -20.85 2.59
CA LYS A 55 -5.64 -21.46 3.20
C LYS A 55 -5.74 -21.39 4.72
N SER A 56 -5.25 -22.43 5.40
CA SER A 56 -5.26 -22.43 6.86
C SER A 56 -4.41 -21.28 7.40
N LYS A 57 -4.82 -20.71 8.53
CA LYS A 57 -4.07 -19.62 9.19
C LYS A 57 -2.69 -20.07 9.70
N ASN A 58 -2.38 -21.36 9.61
CA ASN A 58 -1.14 -21.98 10.07
C ASN A 58 0.07 -21.72 9.16
N ASN A 59 -0.09 -20.95 8.07
CA ASN A 59 1.05 -20.51 7.25
C ASN A 59 2.01 -19.66 8.09
N GLU A 60 3.17 -20.25 8.37
CA GLU A 60 4.14 -19.94 9.43
C GLU A 60 4.98 -18.67 9.22
N LEU A 61 4.60 -17.80 8.28
CA LEU A 61 5.38 -16.62 7.93
C LEU A 61 5.05 -15.47 8.90
N THR A 62 6.07 -15.00 9.62
CA THR A 62 6.01 -13.86 10.53
C THR A 62 6.74 -12.67 9.93
N GLN A 63 6.55 -11.47 10.50
CA GLN A 63 7.31 -10.29 10.07
C GLN A 63 8.83 -10.52 10.20
N ASP A 64 9.30 -11.05 11.32
CA ASP A 64 10.72 -11.33 11.55
C ASP A 64 11.31 -12.32 10.53
N LYS A 65 10.53 -13.32 10.10
CA LYS A 65 10.95 -14.24 9.04
C LYS A 65 10.98 -13.51 7.70
N TRP A 66 9.93 -12.75 7.39
CA TRP A 66 9.78 -12.01 6.14
C TRP A 66 10.92 -11.02 5.91
N GLU A 67 11.33 -10.27 6.93
CA GLU A 67 12.42 -9.30 6.83
C GLU A 67 13.75 -9.93 6.42
N LYS A 68 13.99 -11.18 6.84
CA LYS A 68 15.21 -11.93 6.53
C LYS A 68 15.20 -12.53 5.12
N LEU A 69 14.04 -12.63 4.47
CA LEU A 69 13.96 -13.16 3.11
C LEU A 69 14.49 -12.13 2.11
N SER A 70 15.44 -12.56 1.28
CA SER A 70 15.88 -11.76 0.14
C SER A 70 14.78 -11.66 -0.92
N VAL A 71 14.88 -10.68 -1.83
CA VAL A 71 13.95 -10.58 -2.95
C VAL A 71 13.97 -11.82 -3.85
N LEU A 72 15.07 -12.57 -3.90
CA LEU A 72 15.23 -13.77 -4.73
C LEU A 72 14.76 -15.05 -4.03
N ASP A 73 14.39 -14.97 -2.75
CA ASP A 73 13.93 -16.13 -2.00
C ASP A 73 12.69 -16.76 -2.66
N PRO A 74 12.62 -18.10 -2.81
CA PRO A 74 11.47 -18.76 -3.43
C PRO A 74 10.13 -18.36 -2.82
N ILE A 75 10.05 -18.20 -1.49
CA ILE A 75 8.82 -17.79 -0.80
C ILE A 75 8.38 -16.40 -1.28
N VAL A 76 9.31 -15.47 -1.44
CA VAL A 76 9.02 -14.12 -1.96
C VAL A 76 8.62 -14.20 -3.43
N ARG A 77 9.34 -15.00 -4.22
CA ARG A 77 9.10 -15.17 -5.66
C ARG A 77 7.73 -15.76 -5.96
N ASP A 78 7.17 -16.60 -5.09
CA ASP A 78 5.83 -17.18 -5.28
C ASP A 78 4.71 -16.12 -5.26
N PHE A 79 4.87 -15.03 -4.50
CA PHE A 79 3.95 -13.90 -4.54
C PHE A 79 4.13 -12.99 -5.76
N GLU A 80 5.26 -13.10 -6.46
CA GLU A 80 5.52 -12.36 -7.72
C GLU A 80 5.23 -13.21 -8.97
N LYS A 81 5.05 -14.52 -8.81
CA LYS A 81 4.91 -15.51 -9.90
C LYS A 81 3.61 -16.29 -9.78
N ASN A 82 2.51 -15.56 -9.65
CA ASN A 82 1.16 -16.12 -9.73
C ASN A 82 0.29 -15.31 -10.69
N SER A 83 -0.89 -15.85 -11.04
CA SER A 83 -1.76 -15.25 -12.06
C SER A 83 -2.23 -13.83 -11.72
N ALA A 84 -2.43 -13.52 -10.43
CA ALA A 84 -2.72 -12.16 -9.98
C ALA A 84 -1.50 -11.26 -10.13
N ALA A 85 -0.31 -11.70 -9.72
CA ALA A 85 0.93 -10.93 -9.87
C ALA A 85 1.23 -10.63 -11.35
N GLU A 86 1.05 -11.60 -12.25
CA GLU A 86 1.21 -11.38 -13.70
C GLU A 86 0.22 -10.36 -14.24
N LEU A 87 -1.04 -10.37 -13.78
CA LEU A 87 -2.01 -9.33 -14.12
C LEU A 87 -1.54 -7.96 -13.58
N LEU A 88 -1.13 -7.87 -12.32
CA LEU A 88 -0.65 -6.62 -11.72
C LEU A 88 0.51 -6.01 -12.51
N LYS A 89 1.42 -6.84 -13.04
CA LYS A 89 2.53 -6.38 -13.89
C LYS A 89 2.05 -5.66 -15.15
N THR A 90 0.91 -6.06 -15.72
CA THR A 90 0.34 -5.38 -16.91
C THR A 90 -0.17 -3.97 -16.60
N HIS A 91 -0.42 -3.65 -15.33
CA HIS A 91 -0.85 -2.32 -14.90
C HIS A 91 0.33 -1.38 -14.64
N LYS A 92 1.57 -1.88 -14.57
CA LYS A 92 2.74 -1.08 -14.25
C LYS A 92 2.96 0.01 -15.31
N THR A 93 3.02 1.25 -14.85
CA THR A 93 3.43 2.43 -15.61
C THR A 93 4.59 3.11 -14.90
N ASP A 94 5.19 4.14 -15.50
CA ASP A 94 6.23 4.95 -14.84
C ASP A 94 5.72 5.64 -13.57
N SER A 95 4.43 5.98 -13.53
CA SER A 95 3.80 6.60 -12.37
C SER A 95 3.48 5.65 -11.22
N ILE A 96 3.51 4.34 -11.44
CA ILE A 96 3.24 3.36 -10.39
C ILE A 96 4.55 2.84 -9.84
N SER A 97 4.81 3.05 -8.55
CA SER A 97 6.01 2.58 -7.85
C SER A 97 5.80 1.23 -7.17
N GLU A 98 4.57 0.91 -6.78
CA GLU A 98 4.25 -0.32 -6.06
C GLU A 98 2.82 -0.77 -6.35
N ILE A 99 2.59 -2.08 -6.43
CA ILE A 99 1.25 -2.66 -6.33
C ILE A 99 1.33 -3.92 -5.46
N PHE A 100 0.41 -4.06 -4.52
CA PHE A 100 0.24 -5.30 -3.76
C PHE A 100 -1.22 -5.58 -3.42
N LEU A 101 -1.52 -6.87 -3.33
CA LEU A 101 -2.82 -7.43 -3.05
C LEU A 101 -2.76 -8.18 -1.72
N ASN A 102 -3.69 -7.89 -0.81
CA ASN A 102 -3.80 -8.58 0.46
C ASN A 102 -5.09 -9.40 0.58
N SER A 103 -5.02 -10.49 1.33
CA SER A 103 -6.13 -11.31 1.82
C SER A 103 -6.96 -10.58 2.89
N ALA A 104 -8.05 -11.19 3.35
CA ALA A 104 -8.94 -10.61 4.37
C ALA A 104 -8.26 -10.45 5.75
N ASP A 105 -7.21 -11.23 6.02
CA ASP A 105 -6.40 -11.12 7.23
C ASP A 105 -5.13 -10.27 7.03
N GLY A 106 -5.05 -9.55 5.91
CA GLY A 106 -4.01 -8.58 5.60
C GLY A 106 -2.69 -9.17 5.09
N LYS A 107 -2.58 -10.50 4.92
CA LYS A 107 -1.38 -11.16 4.36
C LYS A 107 -1.27 -10.94 2.86
N LYS A 108 -0.06 -11.09 2.29
CA LYS A 108 0.14 -10.94 0.84
C LYS A 108 -0.50 -12.08 0.06
N VAL A 109 -1.06 -11.71 -1.07
CA VAL A 109 -1.55 -12.59 -2.13
C VAL A 109 -0.67 -12.44 -3.36
N ALA A 110 -0.37 -11.20 -3.75
CA ALA A 110 0.48 -10.88 -4.88
C ALA A 110 1.12 -9.50 -4.71
N PHE A 111 2.26 -9.26 -5.36
CA PHE A 111 2.85 -7.93 -5.46
C PHE A 111 3.80 -7.80 -6.66
N LEU A 112 4.15 -6.57 -7.02
CA LEU A 112 5.19 -6.30 -8.03
C LEU A 112 6.61 -6.47 -7.49
N ALA A 113 6.81 -6.10 -6.23
CA ALA A 113 8.07 -6.23 -5.52
C ALA A 113 7.83 -6.48 -4.03
N LYS A 114 8.79 -7.11 -3.37
CA LYS A 114 8.74 -7.41 -1.93
C LYS A 114 8.51 -6.14 -1.11
N THR A 115 7.43 -6.12 -0.35
CA THR A 115 7.07 -5.00 0.55
C THR A 115 7.83 -5.08 1.89
N THR A 116 7.93 -3.98 2.63
CA THR A 116 8.50 -4.00 3.99
C THR A 116 7.73 -4.91 4.95
N ASN A 117 6.40 -4.82 4.97
CA ASN A 117 5.56 -5.58 5.91
C ASN A 117 4.99 -6.85 5.26
N TRP A 118 5.15 -7.99 5.93
CA TRP A 118 4.49 -9.24 5.56
C TRP A 118 2.97 -9.10 5.54
N SER A 119 2.39 -8.61 6.63
CA SER A 119 0.95 -8.34 6.74
C SER A 119 0.68 -6.86 6.93
N HIS A 120 -0.40 -6.37 6.32
CA HIS A 120 -0.91 -5.02 6.50
C HIS A 120 -2.13 -4.96 7.42
N LYS A 121 -2.44 -6.05 8.14
CA LYS A 121 -3.47 -6.03 9.18
C LYS A 121 -3.19 -4.93 10.22
N GLY A 122 -4.21 -4.19 10.61
CA GLY A 122 -4.10 -3.05 11.52
C GLY A 122 -3.58 -1.76 10.87
N LYS A 123 -3.22 -1.76 9.58
CA LYS A 123 -2.82 -0.54 8.86
C LYS A 123 -4.04 0.09 8.17
N PRO A 124 -4.19 1.43 8.17
CA PRO A 124 -5.32 2.10 7.50
C PRO A 124 -5.51 1.68 6.04
N LYS A 125 -4.41 1.48 5.31
CA LYS A 125 -4.37 1.00 3.93
C LYS A 125 -4.97 -0.39 3.70
N HIS A 126 -5.30 -1.12 4.75
CA HIS A 126 -6.02 -2.39 4.68
C HIS A 126 -7.37 -2.30 5.41
N GLU A 127 -7.39 -1.72 6.62
CA GLU A 127 -8.59 -1.64 7.46
C GLU A 127 -9.73 -0.83 6.84
N GLN A 128 -9.42 0.23 6.08
CA GLN A 128 -10.43 1.04 5.41
C GLN A 128 -11.07 0.29 4.22
N PRO A 129 -10.30 -0.33 3.30
CA PRO A 129 -10.83 -1.28 2.32
C PRO A 129 -11.69 -2.39 2.92
N MET A 130 -11.29 -2.98 4.05
CA MET A 130 -12.10 -4.03 4.68
C MET A 130 -13.46 -3.53 5.19
N LYS A 131 -13.61 -2.21 5.42
CA LYS A 131 -14.89 -1.54 5.71
C LYS A 131 -15.65 -1.08 4.45
N GLY A 132 -15.12 -1.33 3.26
CA GLY A 132 -15.70 -0.92 1.98
C GLY A 132 -15.26 0.48 1.52
N ASN A 133 -14.34 1.12 2.24
CA ASN A 133 -13.88 2.47 1.92
C ASN A 133 -12.64 2.44 1.03
N VAL A 134 -12.53 3.44 0.16
CA VAL A 134 -11.23 3.78 -0.44
C VAL A 134 -10.38 4.48 0.61
N TRP A 135 -9.11 4.11 0.69
CA TRP A 135 -8.12 4.83 1.49
C TRP A 135 -7.12 5.52 0.57
N ILE A 136 -6.84 6.79 0.86
CA ILE A 136 -5.77 7.56 0.24
C ILE A 136 -4.82 7.98 1.34
N GLY A 137 -3.55 7.62 1.19
CA GLY A 137 -2.49 7.94 2.14
C GLY A 137 -2.03 9.39 2.06
N LYS A 138 -1.06 9.73 2.90
CA LYS A 138 -0.29 10.97 2.77
C LYS A 138 0.82 10.75 1.75
N VAL A 139 1.40 11.84 1.26
CA VAL A 139 2.67 11.78 0.52
C VAL A 139 3.76 11.38 1.51
N GLU A 140 4.47 10.30 1.21
CA GLU A 140 5.57 9.78 2.03
C GLU A 140 6.66 9.16 1.17
N VAL A 141 7.88 9.10 1.69
CA VAL A 141 8.92 8.25 1.09
C VAL A 141 8.63 6.82 1.51
N ASP A 142 8.34 5.98 0.53
CA ASP A 142 8.09 4.58 0.80
C ASP A 142 9.38 3.80 0.97
N GLU A 143 9.50 3.09 2.09
CA GLU A 143 10.71 2.39 2.48
C GLU A 143 11.09 1.26 1.49
N SER A 144 10.10 0.61 0.87
CA SER A 144 10.35 -0.56 0.02
C SER A 144 10.78 -0.18 -1.40
N SER A 145 10.21 0.91 -1.94
CA SER A 145 10.50 1.41 -3.28
C SER A 145 11.53 2.54 -3.30
N GLY A 146 11.73 3.22 -2.16
CA GLY A 146 12.55 4.43 -2.05
C GLY A 146 11.97 5.64 -2.78
N LYS A 147 10.70 5.60 -3.19
CA LYS A 147 10.04 6.67 -3.96
C LYS A 147 9.16 7.54 -3.06
N THR A 148 9.15 8.84 -3.33
CA THR A 148 8.13 9.75 -2.79
C THR A 148 6.81 9.44 -3.49
N GLN A 149 5.91 8.79 -2.77
CA GLN A 149 4.66 8.30 -3.33
C GLN A 149 3.46 8.68 -2.48
N ILE A 150 2.30 8.62 -3.11
CA ILE A 150 1.01 8.56 -2.44
C ILE A 150 0.37 7.21 -2.72
N GLN A 151 -0.13 6.55 -1.69
CA GLN A 151 -0.77 5.24 -1.84
C GLN A 151 -2.29 5.35 -1.86
N VAL A 152 -2.91 4.57 -2.72
CA VAL A 152 -4.36 4.36 -2.78
C VAL A 152 -4.63 2.90 -2.48
N SER A 153 -5.63 2.62 -1.65
CA SER A 153 -6.12 1.25 -1.46
C SER A 153 -7.63 1.17 -1.59
N VAL A 154 -8.10 0.11 -2.25
CA VAL A 154 -9.53 -0.12 -2.53
C VAL A 154 -9.95 -1.53 -2.07
N PRO A 155 -11.24 -1.74 -1.73
CA PRO A 155 -11.74 -3.07 -1.40
C PRO A 155 -11.69 -4.01 -2.61
N VAL A 156 -11.31 -5.27 -2.35
CA VAL A 156 -11.64 -6.38 -3.25
C VAL A 156 -12.94 -6.99 -2.74
N VAL A 157 -13.97 -6.96 -3.58
CA VAL A 157 -15.34 -7.36 -3.20
C VAL A 157 -15.72 -8.66 -3.90
N ASP A 158 -16.23 -9.60 -3.13
CA ASP A 158 -16.82 -10.84 -3.62
C ASP A 158 -18.18 -11.10 -2.97
N ALA A 159 -19.21 -11.28 -3.79
CA ALA A 159 -20.58 -11.54 -3.34
C ALA A 159 -21.05 -10.56 -2.23
N GLY A 160 -20.69 -9.28 -2.38
CA GLY A 160 -21.03 -8.21 -1.44
C GLY A 160 -20.17 -8.17 -0.16
N LYS A 161 -19.16 -9.03 -0.03
CA LYS A 161 -18.20 -9.02 1.10
C LYS A 161 -16.85 -8.48 0.65
N ASN A 162 -16.25 -7.62 1.47
CA ASN A 162 -14.86 -7.23 1.30
C ASN A 162 -13.98 -8.40 1.72
N ILE A 163 -13.24 -8.98 0.77
CA ILE A 163 -12.41 -10.18 0.99
C ILE A 163 -10.92 -9.87 0.99
N GLY A 164 -10.53 -8.63 0.75
CA GLY A 164 -9.14 -8.20 0.69
C GLY A 164 -9.00 -6.73 0.30
N SER A 165 -7.77 -6.31 0.07
CA SER A 165 -7.43 -4.93 -0.32
C SER A 165 -6.41 -4.93 -1.45
N LEU A 166 -6.63 -4.09 -2.46
CA LEU A 166 -5.64 -3.81 -3.51
C LEU A 166 -5.05 -2.42 -3.26
N THR A 167 -3.73 -2.34 -3.06
CA THR A 167 -3.01 -1.09 -2.82
C THR A 167 -2.05 -0.78 -3.96
N VAL A 168 -2.05 0.47 -4.40
CA VAL A 168 -1.17 1.00 -5.46
C VAL A 168 -0.47 2.24 -4.94
N GLY A 169 0.86 2.29 -5.07
CA GLY A 169 1.67 3.47 -4.82
C GLY A 169 1.93 4.24 -6.12
N PHE A 170 1.63 5.54 -6.11
CA PHE A 170 1.88 6.44 -7.23
C PHE A 170 3.02 7.39 -6.92
N ASN A 171 4.05 7.42 -7.76
CA ASN A 171 5.14 8.40 -7.66
C ASN A 171 4.58 9.80 -7.91
N VAL A 172 4.75 10.69 -6.92
CA VAL A 172 4.20 12.06 -6.97
C VAL A 172 4.81 12.90 -8.08
N SER A 173 6.05 12.61 -8.51
CA SER A 173 6.67 13.34 -9.64
C SER A 173 6.02 13.01 -10.99
N GLU A 174 5.44 11.81 -11.10
CA GLU A 174 4.90 11.28 -12.36
C GLU A 174 3.37 11.41 -12.47
N LEU A 175 2.70 11.89 -11.42
CA LEU A 175 1.29 12.29 -11.48
C LEU A 175 1.19 13.58 -12.30
N LYS A 176 0.52 13.47 -13.45
CA LYS A 176 0.22 14.56 -14.38
C LYS A 176 -1.27 14.79 -14.39
#